data_AF-A0A5K1CZ77-F1
#
_entry.id   AF-A0A5K1CZ77-F1
#
_cell.length_a   1.000
_cell.length_b   1.000
_cell.length_c   1.000
_cell.angle_alpha   90.00
_cell.angle_beta   90.00
_cell.angle_gamma   90.00
#
_symmetry.space_group_name_H-M   'P 1'
#
loop_
_entity.id
_entity.type
_entity.pdbx_description
1 polymer ?
#
loop_
_entity_poly.entity_id
_entity_poly.type
_entity_poly.pdbx_seq_one_letter_code
_entity_poly.pdbx_strand_id
1 'polypeptide(L)' 'GMFVPAIRGQGTDEQHEKWLPLAYKMQIIGCYAQTELGHGSNVQGLETTATYDRNSDEFIIHSPTLTSSK' A
#
# COMPACT_ATOMS: atom_id res chain seq x y z
N GLY A 1 -1.03 14.90 5.86
CA GLY A 1 -0.53 13.54 6.10
C GLY A 1 -0.58 12.74 4.81
N MET A 2 -0.18 11.46 4.81
CA MET A 2 -0.08 10.65 3.58
C MET A 2 -1.10 9.51 3.50
N PHE A 3 -1.28 8.73 4.56
CA PHE A 3 -2.14 7.54 4.56
C PHE A 3 -3.60 7.82 4.15
N VAL A 4 -4.26 8.77 4.82
CA VAL A 4 -5.64 9.15 4.52
C VAL A 4 -5.80 9.74 3.10
N PRO A 5 -4.98 10.72 2.66
CA PRO A 5 -5.09 11.22 1.29
C PRO A 5 -4.85 10.17 0.20
N ALA A 6 -3.96 9.19 0.43
CA ALA A 6 -3.74 8.10 -0.52
C ALA A 6 -5.01 7.26 -0.71
N ILE A 7 -5.67 6.88 0.40
CA ILE A 7 -6.96 6.17 0.33
C ILE A 7 -8.00 7.02 -0.42
N ARG A 8 -8.13 8.31 -0.11
CA ARG A 8 -9.12 9.19 -0.78
C ARG A 8 -8.89 9.38 -2.28
N GLY A 9 -7.63 9.42 -2.70
CA GLY A 9 -7.26 9.73 -4.10
C GLY A 9 -7.20 8.51 -5.00
N GLN A 10 -7.13 7.30 -4.43
CA GLN A 10 -6.87 6.06 -5.16
C GLN A 10 -7.90 4.96 -4.85
N GLY A 11 -8.71 5.11 -3.80
CA GLY A 11 -9.73 4.16 -3.39
C GLY A 11 -11.04 4.31 -4.16
N THR A 12 -11.80 3.23 -4.19
CA THR A 12 -13.22 3.22 -4.59
C THR A 12 -14.12 3.72 -3.46
N ASP A 13 -15.38 4.04 -3.78
CA ASP A 13 -16.36 4.46 -2.76
C ASP A 13 -16.57 3.41 -1.66
N GLU A 14 -16.65 2.13 -2.02
CA GLU A 14 -16.75 1.04 -1.04
C GLU A 14 -15.52 0.97 -0.11
N GLN A 15 -14.32 1.17 -0.66
CA GLN A 15 -13.10 1.23 0.14
C GLN A 15 -13.04 2.47 1.03
N HIS A 16 -13.57 3.61 0.57
CA HIS A 16 -13.69 4.81 1.37
C HIS A 16 -14.57 4.58 2.60
N GLU A 17 -15.75 3.99 2.41
CA GLU A 17 -16.69 3.67 3.48
C GLU A 17 -16.08 2.70 4.52
N LYS A 18 -15.29 1.74 4.05
CA LYS A 18 -14.61 0.79 4.93
C LYS A 18 -13.46 1.40 5.73
N TRP A 19 -12.54 2.11 5.09
CA TRP A 19 -11.24 2.45 5.70
C TRP A 19 -11.15 3.86 6.29
N LEU A 20 -11.78 4.85 5.65
CA LEU A 20 -11.64 6.24 6.10
C LEU A 20 -12.26 6.50 7.48
N PRO A 21 -13.45 5.96 7.83
CA PRO A 21 -14.01 6.15 9.17
C PRO A 21 -13.10 5.60 10.27
N LEU A 22 -12.45 4.46 10.04
CA LEU A 22 -11.51 3.85 10.98
C LEU A 22 -10.29 4.75 11.19
N ALA A 23 -9.72 5.27 10.10
CA ALA A 23 -8.56 6.16 10.15
C ALA A 23 -8.90 7.51 10.82
N TYR A 24 -10.04 8.12 10.50
CA TYR A 24 -10.45 9.41 11.09
C TYR A 24 -10.77 9.31 12.59
N LYS A 25 -11.29 8.17 13.03
CA LYS A 25 -11.55 7.89 14.46
C LYS A 25 -10.31 7.35 15.18
N MET A 26 -9.15 7.32 14.52
CA MET A 26 -7.89 6.79 15.06
C MET A 26 -7.98 5.35 15.56
N GLN A 27 -8.91 4.57 14.99
CA GLN A 27 -9.05 3.13 15.28
C GLN A 27 -7.98 2.31 14.56
N ILE A 28 -7.41 2.87 13.49
CA ILE A 28 -6.21 2.37 12.81
C ILE A 28 -5.20 3.51 12.62
N ILE A 29 -3.92 3.17 12.67
CA ILE A 29 -2.81 4.09 12.36
C ILE A 29 -2.07 3.50 11.17
N GLY A 30 -2.03 4.24 10.07
CA GLY A 30 -1.37 3.81 8.83
C GLY A 30 -0.23 4.72 8.41
N CYS A 31 0.63 4.19 7.56
CA CYS A 31 1.73 4.92 6.91
C CYS A 31 1.62 4.80 5.39
N TYR A 32 2.50 5.51 4.67
CA TYR A 32 2.63 5.40 3.22
C TYR A 32 4.00 4.78 2.89
N ALA A 33 4.03 3.45 2.81
CA ALA A 33 5.25 2.66 2.64
C ALA A 33 5.63 2.51 1.15
N GLN A 34 6.14 3.58 0.55
CA GLN A 34 6.51 3.58 -0.88
C GLN A 34 8.00 3.31 -1.10
N THR A 35 8.87 4.15 -0.53
CA THR A 35 10.33 4.03 -0.64
C THR A 35 10.82 2.65 -0.25
N GLU A 36 11.82 2.16 -0.96
CA GLU A 36 12.57 0.95 -0.65
C GLU A 36 14.04 1.29 -0.41
N LEU A 37 14.79 0.37 0.19
CA LEU A 37 16.22 0.49 0.42
C LEU A 37 17.00 0.80 -0.87
N GLY A 38 16.62 0.17 -1.98
CA GLY A 38 17.22 0.41 -3.30
C GLY A 38 16.63 1.59 -4.08
N HIS A 39 15.42 2.04 -3.73
CA HIS A 39 14.61 2.92 -4.58
C HIS A 39 13.80 3.95 -3.78
N GLY A 40 14.19 5.23 -3.87
CA GLY A 40 13.41 6.36 -3.31
C GLY A 40 12.90 7.30 -4.39
N SER A 41 13.80 8.04 -5.03
CA SER A 41 13.44 9.00 -6.08
C SER A 41 12.89 8.33 -7.35
N ASN A 42 13.40 7.15 -7.71
CA ASN A 42 12.95 6.40 -8.88
C ASN A 42 11.87 5.38 -8.50
N VAL A 43 10.62 5.84 -8.39
CA VAL A 43 9.46 4.99 -8.05
C VAL A 43 9.18 3.90 -9.09
N GLN A 44 9.52 4.15 -10.37
CA GLN A 44 9.35 3.15 -11.42
C GLN A 44 10.30 1.95 -11.27
N GLY A 45 11.30 2.06 -10.38
CA GLY A 45 12.25 0.98 -10.08
C GLY A 45 11.88 0.11 -8.88
N LEU A 46 10.73 0.33 -8.21
CA LEU A 46 10.35 -0.47 -7.04
C LEU A 46 10.32 -1.97 -7.35
N GLU A 47 10.86 -2.76 -6.41
CA GLU A 47 11.08 -4.19 -6.54
C GLU A 47 9.99 -5.01 -5.83
N THR A 48 9.26 -4.44 -4.85
CA THR A 48 8.13 -5.14 -4.20
C THR A 48 7.11 -5.57 -5.25
N THR A 49 6.73 -6.84 -5.25
CA THR A 49 5.75 -7.39 -6.19
C THR A 49 4.39 -7.59 -5.51
N ALA A 50 3.32 -7.41 -6.29
CA ALA A 50 1.96 -7.77 -5.93
C ALA A 50 1.39 -8.69 -7.01
N THR A 51 1.41 -9.99 -6.78
CA THR A 51 0.97 -10.99 -7.77
C THR A 51 -0.43 -11.48 -7.41
N TYR A 52 -1.38 -11.37 -8.33
CA TYR A 52 -2.75 -11.86 -8.13
C TYR A 52 -2.81 -13.40 -8.26
N ASP A 53 -3.28 -14.07 -7.20
CA ASP A 53 -3.60 -15.49 -7.21
C ASP A 53 -5.10 -15.71 -7.45
N ARG A 54 -5.42 -16.28 -8.61
CA ARG A 54 -6.81 -16.54 -9.03
C ARG A 54 -7.50 -17.62 -8.21
N ASN A 55 -6.74 -18.50 -7.54
CA ASN A 55 -7.34 -19.59 -6.78
C ASN A 55 -7.93 -19.11 -5.46
N SER A 56 -7.28 -18.14 -4.81
CA SER A 56 -7.75 -17.56 -3.55
C SER A 56 -8.47 -16.21 -3.72
N ASP A 57 -8.40 -15.59 -4.90
CA ASP A 57 -8.86 -14.21 -5.14
C ASP A 57 -8.12 -13.18 -4.26
N GLU A 58 -6.81 -13.38 -4.10
CA GLU A 58 -5.95 -12.54 -3.24
C GLU A 58 -4.72 -12.03 -4.00
N PHE A 59 -4.11 -10.97 -3.47
CA PHE A 59 -2.79 -10.52 -3.90
C PHE A 59 -1.70 -11.02 -2.94
N ILE A 60 -0.66 -11.64 -3.49
CA ILE A 60 0.55 -12.03 -2.76
C ILE A 60 1.53 -10.86 -2.82
N ILE A 61 1.79 -10.23 -1.68
CA ILE A 61 2.77 -9.16 -1.53
C ILE A 61 4.12 -9.76 -1.11
N HIS A 62 5.17 -9.52 -1.90
CA HIS A 62 6.48 -10.12 -1.65
C HIS A 62 7.63 -9.14 -1.88
N SER A 63 8.57 -9.12 -0.94
CA SER A 63 9.87 -8.44 -1.03
C SER A 63 10.95 -9.47 -1.41
N PRO A 64 11.29 -9.61 -2.70
CA PRO A 64 12.15 -10.69 -3.20
C PRO A 64 13.62 -10.57 -2.79
N THR A 65 14.07 -9.36 -2.47
CA THR A 65 15.46 -9.02 -2.19
C THR A 65 15.56 -8.11 -0.97
N LEU A 66 16.76 -8.00 -0.37
CA LEU A 66 16.98 -7.03 0.71
C LEU A 66 16.72 -5.59 0.24
N THR A 67 17.09 -5.26 -1.00
CA THR A 67 16.93 -3.92 -1.58
C THR A 67 15.46 -3.53 -1.80
N SER A 68 14.56 -4.52 -1.90
CA SER A 68 13.11 -4.31 -1.96
C SER A 68 12.43 -4.02 -0.61
N SER A 69 13.18 -4.03 0.49
CA SER A 69 12.65 -3.71 1.82
C SER A 69 12.22 -2.25 1.89
N LYS A 70 11.07 -1.97 2.49
CA LYS A 70 10.58 -0.60 2.74
C LYS A 70 11.40 0.13 3.80
#